data_AF-A0A2N2P6R6-F1
#
_entry.id   AF-A0A2N2P6R6-F1
#
_cell.length_a   1.000
_cell.length_b   1.000
_cell.length_c   1.000
_cell.angle_alpha   90.00
_cell.angle_beta   90.00
_cell.angle_gamma   90.00
#
_symmetry.space_group_name_H-M   'P 1'
#
loop_
_entity.id
_entity.type
_entity.pdbx_description
1 polymer ?
#
loop_
_entity_poly.entity_id
_entity_poly.type
_entity_poly.pdbx_seq_one_letter_code
_entity_poly.pdbx_strand_id
1 'polypeptide(L)'
;MLLLMLIWTMFALPATAGAAERVSTQTLSLRSIYPQASEVWTTSALNFDVEYLAADEKWSREIIGRADAARRVLARATHDAFLVRVTMTIVPDQAKFVELVGGWAENSIAVAIPRARQVVLNGEQLRKGAPTNLGSTLVHELSHLYVGVRTDRPVPRWLDEGIAMDVEGQGGLEEHASLVLAHAVNGMIPMRELESSFPVQADRQRLAYRQSHAMLRNILKTSFSGSLPLFLRSIQGEEGAHQVEQYWNPVTRDSLEARWRDTLRLRNNWPLLAMDSSLFWGAAAMLLVVAYFVRRARGRKLRAQWEEEDRVLAVLRDEEESIWGRNEDDLAPEEDDGEGWKNEEMREAERQRPPWYGGDDPR
;
A
#
# COMPACT_ATOMS: atom_id res chain seq x y z
N MET A 1 -14.21 -34.03 -40.83
CA MET A 1 -13.47 -33.53 -39.66
C MET A 1 -14.21 -32.32 -39.07
N LEU A 2 -15.45 -32.32 -38.55
CA LEU A 2 -16.22 -33.23 -37.67
C LEU A 2 -15.45 -33.70 -36.43
N LEU A 3 -15.88 -33.19 -35.25
CA LEU A 3 -15.37 -33.23 -33.85
C LEU A 3 -14.55 -31.97 -33.49
N LEU A 4 -14.90 -31.10 -32.53
CA LEU A 4 -15.76 -31.19 -31.35
C LEU A 4 -16.48 -29.84 -31.11
N MET A 5 -17.80 -29.85 -31.22
CA MET A 5 -18.71 -28.85 -30.65
C MET A 5 -19.80 -29.64 -29.90
N LEU A 6 -20.30 -29.05 -28.81
CA LEU A 6 -21.26 -29.58 -27.82
C LEU A 6 -20.65 -30.47 -26.73
N ILE A 7 -20.67 -29.94 -25.50
CA ILE A 7 -21.54 -30.36 -24.38
C ILE A 7 -20.95 -29.66 -23.14
N TRP A 8 -21.48 -28.50 -22.74
CA TRP A 8 -21.33 -27.99 -21.36
C TRP A 8 -22.56 -27.14 -21.04
N THR A 9 -23.69 -27.82 -20.89
CA THR A 9 -24.88 -27.33 -20.20
C THR A 9 -25.25 -28.35 -19.13
N MET A 10 -25.56 -27.85 -17.93
CA MET A 10 -25.99 -28.55 -16.72
C MET A 10 -24.87 -29.04 -15.78
N PHE A 11 -24.51 -28.23 -14.80
CA PHE A 11 -25.06 -28.32 -13.44
C PHE A 11 -24.65 -27.04 -12.68
N ALA A 12 -25.52 -26.03 -12.71
CA ALA A 12 -25.49 -24.96 -11.71
C ALA A 12 -26.00 -25.55 -10.39
N LEU A 13 -25.09 -26.12 -9.61
CA LEU A 13 -25.35 -26.41 -8.21
C LEU A 13 -25.38 -25.06 -7.48
N PRO A 14 -26.40 -24.78 -6.64
CA PRO A 14 -26.38 -23.60 -5.80
C PRO A 14 -25.15 -23.71 -4.90
N ALA A 15 -24.23 -22.75 -4.99
CA ALA A 15 -23.13 -22.62 -4.06
C ALA A 15 -23.75 -22.53 -2.66
N THR A 16 -23.63 -23.62 -1.92
CA THR A 16 -24.10 -23.73 -0.55
C THR A 16 -23.39 -22.66 0.27
N ALA A 17 -24.14 -21.65 0.68
CA ALA A 17 -23.80 -20.80 1.80
C ALA A 17 -23.49 -21.71 3.01
N GLY A 18 -22.22 -21.84 3.39
CA GLY A 18 -21.85 -22.90 4.31
C GLY A 18 -20.37 -23.00 4.67
N ALA A 19 -19.69 -21.87 4.87
CA ALA A 19 -18.46 -21.83 5.64
C ALA A 19 -18.39 -20.50 6.39
N ALA A 20 -19.45 -20.18 7.15
CA ALA A 20 -19.36 -19.14 8.15
C ALA A 20 -18.35 -19.59 9.22
N GLU A 21 -17.35 -18.75 9.40
CA GLU A 21 -16.30 -18.77 10.42
C GLU A 21 -16.87 -19.20 11.78
N ARG A 22 -16.66 -20.46 12.18
CA ARG A 22 -17.06 -20.95 13.52
C ARG A 22 -15.98 -20.58 14.53
N VAL A 23 -15.84 -19.29 14.81
CA VAL A 23 -15.16 -18.88 16.06
C VAL A 23 -16.10 -19.25 17.20
N SER A 24 -15.64 -20.06 18.15
CA SER A 24 -16.40 -20.41 19.36
C SER A 24 -16.88 -19.12 20.04
N THR A 25 -18.19 -18.93 20.15
CA THR A 25 -18.78 -17.79 20.86
C THR A 25 -18.78 -17.98 22.38
N GLN A 26 -18.37 -19.16 22.84
CA GLN A 26 -18.24 -19.49 24.26
C GLN A 26 -16.84 -19.15 24.74
N THR A 27 -16.74 -18.60 25.96
CA THR A 27 -15.47 -18.38 26.64
C THR A 27 -14.71 -19.69 26.73
N LEU A 28 -13.53 -19.73 26.11
CA LEU A 28 -12.64 -20.88 26.17
C LEU A 28 -11.95 -20.89 27.53
N SER A 29 -11.92 -22.03 28.21
CA SER A 29 -11.12 -22.17 29.44
C SER A 29 -10.24 -23.39 29.31
N LEU A 30 -8.97 -23.26 29.68
CA LEU A 30 -8.06 -24.41 29.73
C LEU A 30 -8.55 -25.49 30.68
N ARG A 31 -9.30 -25.13 31.73
CA ARG A 31 -9.91 -26.12 32.64
C ARG A 31 -10.92 -27.02 31.92
N SER A 32 -11.67 -26.48 30.96
CA SER A 32 -12.62 -27.27 30.17
C SER A 32 -11.94 -28.01 29.02
N ILE A 33 -10.90 -27.40 28.42
CA ILE A 33 -10.17 -27.99 27.28
C ILE A 33 -9.22 -29.12 27.74
N TYR A 34 -8.62 -28.98 28.92
CA TYR A 34 -7.68 -29.93 29.52
C TYR A 34 -8.15 -30.38 30.91
N PRO A 35 -9.25 -31.15 31.01
CA PRO A 35 -9.83 -31.54 32.30
C PRO A 35 -8.91 -32.45 33.15
N GLN A 36 -7.91 -33.07 32.52
CA GLN A 36 -6.91 -33.91 33.18
C GLN A 36 -5.64 -33.14 33.57
N ALA A 37 -5.50 -31.87 33.20
CA ALA A 37 -4.36 -31.05 33.59
C ALA A 37 -4.54 -30.59 35.05
N SER A 38 -3.69 -31.08 35.94
CA SER A 38 -3.74 -30.77 37.37
C SER A 38 -3.31 -29.34 37.74
N GLU A 39 -2.78 -28.57 36.79
CA GLU A 39 -2.10 -27.30 37.06
C GLU A 39 -2.48 -26.19 36.05
N VAL A 40 -3.78 -25.91 35.89
CA VAL A 40 -4.25 -24.69 35.23
C VAL A 40 -4.26 -23.54 36.23
N TRP A 41 -3.49 -22.49 35.95
CA TRP A 41 -3.35 -21.32 36.79
C TRP A 41 -3.87 -20.06 36.10
N THR A 42 -4.16 -19.03 36.90
CA THR A 42 -4.60 -17.73 36.42
C THR A 42 -3.82 -16.65 37.13
N THR A 43 -3.20 -15.76 36.36
CA THR A 43 -2.61 -14.53 36.88
C THR A 43 -3.49 -13.36 36.46
N SER A 44 -3.91 -12.56 37.43
CA SER A 44 -4.77 -11.39 37.21
C SER A 44 -4.00 -10.11 37.57
N ALA A 45 -4.01 -9.13 36.67
CA ALA A 45 -3.59 -7.77 37.00
C ALA A 45 -4.26 -6.76 36.07
N LEU A 46 -4.51 -5.54 36.58
CA LEU A 46 -5.26 -4.50 35.86
C LEU A 46 -6.64 -5.03 35.41
N ASN A 47 -6.96 -4.93 34.13
CA ASN A 47 -8.15 -5.48 33.50
C ASN A 47 -7.86 -6.77 32.70
N PHE A 48 -6.77 -7.48 32.98
CA PHE A 48 -6.38 -8.70 32.27
C PHE A 48 -6.32 -9.90 33.21
N ASP A 49 -6.87 -11.01 32.74
CA ASP A 49 -6.76 -12.33 33.37
C ASP A 49 -6.06 -13.27 32.39
N VAL A 50 -4.87 -13.78 32.73
CA VAL A 50 -4.13 -14.72 31.89
C VAL A 50 -4.28 -16.13 32.45
N GLU A 51 -4.91 -17.02 31.69
CA GLU A 51 -5.05 -18.45 32.00
C GLU A 51 -4.00 -19.27 31.24
N TYR A 52 -3.27 -20.12 31.96
CA TYR A 52 -2.13 -20.87 31.43
C TYR A 52 -1.92 -22.19 32.20
N LEU A 53 -1.15 -23.11 31.62
CA LEU A 53 -0.61 -24.28 32.33
C LEU A 53 0.67 -23.91 33.06
N ALA A 54 0.97 -24.53 34.22
CA ALA A 54 2.15 -24.20 35.04
C ALA A 54 3.48 -24.05 34.26
N ALA A 55 3.70 -24.83 33.20
CA ALA A 55 4.88 -24.73 32.34
C ALA A 55 5.06 -23.34 31.66
N ASP A 56 3.98 -22.59 31.47
CA ASP A 56 3.95 -21.29 30.81
C ASP A 56 3.87 -20.10 31.82
N GLU A 57 4.04 -20.34 33.12
CA GLU A 57 3.97 -19.31 34.17
C GLU A 57 4.88 -18.10 33.90
N LYS A 58 6.09 -18.35 33.38
CA LYS A 58 7.08 -17.30 33.07
C LYS A 58 6.54 -16.22 32.14
N TRP A 59 5.57 -16.55 31.28
CA TRP A 59 5.00 -15.63 30.30
C TRP A 59 3.85 -14.79 30.85
N SER A 60 3.22 -15.18 31.96
CA SER A 60 1.96 -14.57 32.42
C SER A 60 2.10 -13.07 32.68
N ARG A 61 3.13 -12.66 33.44
CA ARG A 61 3.40 -11.24 33.75
C ARG A 61 3.86 -10.45 32.53
N GLU A 62 4.64 -11.07 31.65
CA GLU A 62 5.11 -10.40 30.43
C GLU A 62 3.95 -10.11 29.47
N ILE A 63 3.05 -11.08 29.26
CA ILE A 63 1.86 -10.93 28.42
C ILE A 63 0.99 -9.80 28.95
N ILE A 64 0.74 -9.74 30.27
CA ILE A 64 -0.02 -8.64 30.89
C ILE A 64 0.65 -7.29 30.61
N GLY A 65 1.98 -7.19 30.79
CA GLY A 65 2.71 -5.95 30.53
C GLY A 65 2.58 -5.49 29.07
N ARG A 66 2.64 -6.42 28.12
CA ARG A 66 2.47 -6.14 26.69
C ARG A 66 1.02 -5.80 26.33
N ALA A 67 0.04 -6.51 26.91
CA ALA A 67 -1.38 -6.24 26.73
C ALA A 67 -1.75 -4.84 27.26
N ASP A 68 -1.19 -4.43 28.39
CA ASP A 68 -1.38 -3.09 28.94
C ASP A 68 -0.71 -2.00 28.08
N ALA A 69 0.46 -2.27 27.52
CA ALA A 69 1.07 -1.38 26.52
C ALA A 69 0.20 -1.24 25.27
N ALA A 70 -0.33 -2.34 24.74
CA ALA A 70 -1.23 -2.34 23.60
C ALA A 70 -2.54 -1.59 23.90
N ARG A 71 -3.12 -1.81 25.08
CA ARG A 71 -4.29 -1.06 25.59
C ARG A 71 -4.05 0.45 25.63
N ARG A 72 -2.85 0.89 26.01
CA ARG A 72 -2.48 2.32 25.97
C ARG A 72 -2.36 2.87 24.55
N VAL A 73 -1.85 2.10 23.59
CA VAL A 73 -1.82 2.48 22.18
C VAL A 73 -3.24 2.68 21.67
N LEU A 74 -4.09 1.68 21.89
CA LEU A 74 -5.51 1.71 21.55
C LEU A 74 -6.20 2.93 22.18
N ALA A 75 -6.04 3.16 23.48
CA ALA A 75 -6.67 4.30 24.16
C ALA A 75 -6.25 5.67 23.61
N ARG A 76 -5.01 5.81 23.13
CA ARG A 76 -4.56 7.03 22.45
C ARG A 76 -5.19 7.18 21.08
N ALA A 77 -5.26 6.10 20.30
CA ALA A 77 -5.84 6.13 18.96
C ALA A 77 -7.36 6.39 18.97
N THR A 78 -8.07 5.83 19.96
CA THR A 78 -9.54 5.90 20.03
C THR A 78 -10.07 7.03 20.91
N HIS A 79 -9.21 7.66 21.72
CA HIS A 79 -9.60 8.60 22.78
C HIS A 79 -10.64 8.02 23.76
N ASP A 80 -10.56 6.71 24.02
CA ASP A 80 -11.47 6.01 24.91
C ASP A 80 -10.70 5.04 25.82
N ALA A 81 -11.10 4.99 27.08
CA ALA A 81 -10.51 4.09 28.06
C ALA A 81 -11.06 2.67 27.85
N PHE A 82 -10.24 1.79 27.25
CA PHE A 82 -10.57 0.37 27.13
C PHE A 82 -10.39 -0.36 28.48
N LEU A 83 -11.39 -0.25 29.36
CA LEU A 83 -11.37 -0.79 30.74
C LEU A 83 -12.09 -2.13 30.90
N VAL A 84 -12.53 -2.72 29.81
CA VAL A 84 -13.22 -4.01 29.81
C VAL A 84 -12.24 -5.08 30.29
N ARG A 85 -12.71 -5.99 31.14
CA ARG A 85 -11.92 -7.15 31.58
C ARG A 85 -11.75 -8.13 30.42
N VAL A 86 -10.50 -8.45 30.08
CA VAL A 86 -10.12 -9.32 28.97
C VAL A 86 -9.45 -10.58 29.50
N THR A 87 -9.92 -11.73 29.07
CA THR A 87 -9.29 -13.01 29.37
C THR A 87 -8.29 -13.36 28.27
N MET A 88 -7.08 -13.75 28.62
CA MET A 88 -6.05 -14.20 27.69
C MET A 88 -5.71 -15.65 27.99
N THR A 89 -5.86 -16.54 27.03
CA THR A 89 -5.69 -17.98 27.26
C THR A 89 -4.49 -18.49 26.45
N ILE A 90 -3.47 -18.99 27.13
CA ILE A 90 -2.28 -19.57 26.48
C ILE A 90 -2.55 -21.04 26.19
N VAL A 91 -2.82 -21.35 24.92
CA VAL A 91 -3.01 -22.73 24.47
C VAL A 91 -1.63 -23.34 24.23
N PRO A 92 -1.25 -24.44 24.90
CA PRO A 92 0.11 -24.94 24.88
C PRO A 92 0.53 -25.48 23.51
N ASP A 93 -0.38 -26.02 22.71
CA ASP A 93 -0.10 -26.76 21.48
C ASP A 93 -0.71 -26.06 20.25
N GLN A 94 0.05 -25.97 19.15
CA GLN A 94 -0.42 -25.32 17.92
C GLN A 94 -1.61 -26.04 17.30
N ALA A 95 -1.66 -27.37 17.31
CA ALA A 95 -2.78 -28.10 16.73
C ALA A 95 -4.07 -27.83 17.51
N LYS A 96 -4.01 -27.83 18.85
CA LYS A 96 -5.15 -27.45 19.68
C LYS A 96 -5.54 -25.98 19.49
N PHE A 97 -4.57 -25.08 19.36
CA PHE A 97 -4.85 -23.67 19.05
C PHE A 97 -5.67 -23.55 17.77
N VAL A 98 -5.19 -24.15 16.68
CA VAL A 98 -5.87 -24.16 15.37
C VAL A 98 -7.25 -24.82 15.43
N GLU A 99 -7.42 -25.88 16.23
CA GLU A 99 -8.73 -26.51 16.47
C GLU A 99 -9.73 -25.55 17.13
N LEU A 100 -9.27 -24.73 18.08
CA LEU A 100 -10.13 -23.83 18.86
C LEU A 100 -10.50 -22.54 18.10
N VAL A 101 -9.57 -21.98 17.32
CA VAL A 101 -9.77 -20.69 16.63
C VAL A 101 -10.03 -20.84 15.12
N GLY A 102 -9.62 -21.96 14.53
CA GLY A 102 -9.79 -22.28 13.11
C GLY A 102 -8.47 -22.33 12.31
N GLY A 103 -8.50 -23.08 11.20
CA GLY A 103 -7.37 -23.33 10.29
C GLY A 103 -6.68 -22.08 9.72
N TRP A 104 -7.43 -20.99 9.56
CA TRP A 104 -6.91 -19.72 9.02
C TRP A 104 -5.86 -19.06 9.93
N ALA A 105 -5.85 -19.41 11.22
CA ALA A 105 -4.96 -18.84 12.22
C ALA A 105 -3.67 -19.64 12.44
N GLU A 106 -3.34 -20.62 11.59
CA GLU A 106 -2.17 -21.49 11.75
C GLU A 106 -0.85 -20.71 11.94
N ASN A 107 -0.73 -19.56 11.29
CA ASN A 107 0.44 -18.68 11.35
C ASN A 107 0.29 -17.52 12.34
N SER A 108 -0.80 -17.46 13.10
CA SER A 108 -1.09 -16.39 14.05
C SER A 108 -0.55 -16.72 15.44
N ILE A 109 0.03 -15.72 16.11
CA ILE A 109 0.51 -15.83 17.50
C ILE A 109 -0.64 -15.66 18.49
N ALA A 110 -1.65 -14.88 18.12
CA ALA A 110 -2.84 -14.61 18.91
C ALA A 110 -4.07 -14.47 18.02
N VAL A 111 -5.26 -14.68 18.57
CA VAL A 111 -6.56 -14.41 17.92
C VAL A 111 -7.54 -13.89 18.96
N ALA A 112 -8.22 -12.79 18.64
CA ALA A 112 -9.30 -12.22 19.41
C ALA A 112 -10.63 -12.94 19.18
N ILE A 113 -11.40 -13.09 20.25
CA ILE A 113 -12.80 -13.54 20.26
C ILE A 113 -13.63 -12.42 20.91
N PRO A 114 -14.11 -11.43 20.14
CA PRO A 114 -14.74 -10.23 20.70
C PRO A 114 -15.96 -10.50 21.58
N ARG A 115 -16.84 -11.42 21.17
CA ARG A 115 -18.03 -11.79 21.96
C ARG A 115 -17.71 -12.38 23.32
N ALA A 116 -16.60 -13.10 23.44
CA ALA A 116 -16.12 -13.69 24.68
C ALA A 116 -15.17 -12.77 25.45
N ARG A 117 -14.82 -11.59 24.91
CA ARG A 117 -13.80 -10.66 25.45
C ARG A 117 -12.48 -11.38 25.73
N GLN A 118 -12.09 -12.24 24.81
CA GLN A 118 -11.00 -13.16 25.00
C GLN A 118 -9.95 -13.03 23.91
N VAL A 119 -8.67 -13.19 24.26
CA VAL A 119 -7.58 -13.41 23.31
C VAL A 119 -7.01 -14.81 23.54
N VAL A 120 -6.95 -15.63 22.51
CA VAL A 120 -6.32 -16.94 22.56
C VAL A 120 -4.90 -16.79 22.01
N LEU A 121 -3.91 -17.27 22.75
CA LEU A 121 -2.49 -17.18 22.43
C LEU A 121 -1.96 -18.57 22.07
N ASN A 122 -1.17 -18.65 21.00
CA ASN A 122 -0.46 -19.85 20.60
C ASN A 122 0.83 -20.00 21.42
N GLY A 123 0.78 -20.81 22.48
CA GLY A 123 1.89 -21.04 23.39
C GLY A 123 3.13 -21.64 22.72
N GLU A 124 2.95 -22.45 21.68
CA GLU A 124 4.07 -23.00 20.92
C GLU A 124 4.82 -21.93 20.12
N GLN A 125 4.08 -21.05 19.43
CA GLN A 125 4.66 -19.91 18.71
C GLN A 125 5.33 -18.92 19.67
N LEU A 126 4.72 -18.65 20.84
CA LEU A 126 5.32 -17.82 21.89
C LEU A 126 6.67 -18.36 22.39
N ARG A 127 6.86 -19.69 22.41
CA ARG A 127 8.13 -20.32 22.83
C ARG A 127 9.17 -20.35 21.70
N LYS A 128 8.75 -20.49 20.44
CA LYS A 128 9.63 -20.59 19.27
C LYS A 128 10.14 -19.24 18.77
N GLY A 129 9.28 -18.24 18.69
CA GLY A 129 9.60 -16.90 18.21
C GLY A 129 9.71 -15.94 19.38
N ALA A 130 10.81 -15.18 19.46
CA ALA A 130 10.95 -14.15 20.47
C ALA A 130 9.72 -13.21 20.50
N PRO A 131 9.36 -12.64 21.66
CA PRO A 131 8.20 -11.76 21.85
C PRO A 131 8.20 -10.43 21.07
N THR A 132 9.09 -10.22 20.10
CA THR A 132 9.30 -8.92 19.43
C THR A 132 8.06 -8.41 18.72
N ASN A 133 7.29 -9.30 18.06
CA ASN A 133 6.07 -8.91 17.35
C ASN A 133 4.78 -9.09 18.17
N LEU A 134 4.87 -9.69 19.37
CA LEU A 134 3.69 -9.89 20.21
C LEU A 134 3.04 -8.56 20.60
N GLY A 135 3.83 -7.49 20.75
CA GLY A 135 3.30 -6.16 21.08
C GLY A 135 2.34 -5.63 20.01
N SER A 136 2.75 -5.64 18.73
CA SER A 136 1.89 -5.20 17.63
C SER A 136 0.71 -6.14 17.42
N THR A 137 0.92 -7.46 17.49
CA THR A 137 -0.17 -8.43 17.42
C THR A 137 -1.21 -8.18 18.51
N LEU A 138 -0.81 -7.86 19.75
CA LEU A 138 -1.77 -7.53 20.80
C LEU A 138 -2.49 -6.20 20.56
N VAL A 139 -1.87 -5.22 19.89
CA VAL A 139 -2.59 -4.01 19.44
C VAL A 139 -3.67 -4.39 18.43
N HIS A 140 -3.36 -5.27 17.48
CA HIS A 140 -4.30 -5.84 16.52
C HIS A 140 -5.49 -6.50 17.22
N GLU A 141 -5.21 -7.51 18.05
CA GLU A 141 -6.25 -8.33 18.68
C GLU A 141 -7.11 -7.51 19.65
N LEU A 142 -6.51 -6.57 20.40
CA LEU A 142 -7.28 -5.68 21.27
C LEU A 142 -8.15 -4.70 20.48
N SER A 143 -7.77 -4.35 19.24
CA SER A 143 -8.60 -3.51 18.37
C SER A 143 -9.88 -4.25 17.96
N HIS A 144 -9.79 -5.53 17.61
CA HIS A 144 -10.97 -6.37 17.35
C HIS A 144 -11.88 -6.49 18.59
N LEU A 145 -11.29 -6.71 19.78
CA LEU A 145 -12.08 -6.71 21.02
C LEU A 145 -12.75 -5.36 21.27
N TYR A 146 -12.04 -4.25 21.02
CA TYR A 146 -12.57 -2.90 21.19
C TYR A 146 -13.79 -2.68 20.32
N VAL A 147 -13.69 -2.99 19.02
CA VAL A 147 -14.78 -2.83 18.05
C VAL A 147 -15.95 -3.74 18.43
N GLY A 148 -15.70 -5.04 18.65
CA GLY A 148 -16.77 -6.00 18.93
C GLY A 148 -17.46 -5.83 20.28
N VAL A 149 -16.85 -5.13 21.26
CA VAL A 149 -17.51 -4.79 22.53
C VAL A 149 -18.33 -3.49 22.43
N ARG A 150 -18.02 -2.61 21.48
CA ARG A 150 -18.64 -1.29 21.33
C ARG A 150 -19.70 -1.22 20.23
N THR A 151 -19.75 -2.23 19.37
CA THR A 151 -20.71 -2.31 18.28
C THR A 151 -21.79 -3.32 18.61
N ASP A 152 -23.05 -2.92 18.44
CA ASP A 152 -24.20 -3.81 18.68
C ASP A 152 -24.38 -4.84 17.55
N ARG A 153 -23.81 -4.55 16.38
CA ARG A 153 -23.81 -5.41 15.21
C ARG A 153 -22.38 -5.65 14.73
N PRO A 154 -22.05 -6.85 14.23
CA PRO A 154 -20.75 -7.11 13.65
C PRO A 154 -20.51 -6.20 12.45
N VAL A 155 -19.35 -5.57 12.42
CA VAL A 155 -18.86 -4.83 11.27
C VAL A 155 -18.38 -5.79 10.18
N PRO A 156 -18.37 -5.39 8.89
CA PRO A 156 -17.71 -6.16 7.85
C PRO A 156 -16.24 -6.37 8.19
N ARG A 157 -15.67 -7.52 7.81
CA ARG A 157 -14.29 -7.87 8.13
C ARG A 157 -13.29 -6.82 7.63
N TRP A 158 -13.42 -6.35 6.40
CA TRP A 158 -12.57 -5.27 5.87
C TRP A 158 -12.58 -4.01 6.74
N LEU A 159 -13.69 -3.71 7.43
CA LEU A 159 -13.77 -2.53 8.29
C LEU A 159 -13.07 -2.78 9.62
N ASP A 160 -13.29 -3.95 10.22
CA ASP A 160 -12.63 -4.36 11.47
C ASP A 160 -11.10 -4.39 11.31
N GLU A 161 -10.63 -5.04 10.25
CA GLU A 161 -9.20 -5.15 9.90
C GLU A 161 -8.61 -3.78 9.56
N GLY A 162 -9.37 -2.92 8.86
CA GLY A 162 -8.96 -1.55 8.59
C GLY A 162 -8.74 -0.73 9.86
N ILE A 163 -9.63 -0.88 10.86
CA ILE A 163 -9.51 -0.18 12.16
C ILE A 163 -8.28 -0.69 12.91
N ALA A 164 -8.07 -2.01 12.95
CA ALA A 164 -6.89 -2.60 13.60
C ALA A 164 -5.58 -2.08 12.97
N MET A 165 -5.51 -2.01 11.64
CA MET A 165 -4.35 -1.47 10.91
C MET A 165 -4.11 0.03 11.18
N ASP A 166 -5.17 0.84 11.25
CA ASP A 166 -5.04 2.29 11.58
C ASP A 166 -4.58 2.50 13.02
N VAL A 167 -5.07 1.70 13.98
CA VAL A 167 -4.65 1.76 15.40
C VAL A 167 -3.20 1.32 15.60
N GLU A 168 -2.74 0.32 14.86
CA GLU A 168 -1.33 -0.08 14.85
C GLU A 168 -0.40 1.01 14.28
N GLY A 169 -0.94 1.99 13.56
CA GLY A 169 -0.16 3.01 12.87
C GLY A 169 0.50 2.51 11.59
N GLN A 170 -0.09 1.50 10.94
CA GLN A 170 0.36 0.99 9.64
C GLN A 170 0.07 2.01 8.53
N GLY A 171 0.74 1.87 7.39
CA GLY A 171 0.53 2.68 6.20
C GLY A 171 1.73 3.46 5.72
N GLY A 172 1.48 4.45 4.85
CA GLY A 172 2.50 5.33 4.29
C GLY A 172 2.61 5.22 2.77
N LEU A 173 3.74 5.72 2.26
CA LEU A 173 3.96 5.86 0.81
C LEU A 173 4.04 4.51 0.11
N GLU A 174 4.72 3.53 0.71
CA GLU A 174 4.88 2.18 0.16
C GLU A 174 3.53 1.46 0.02
N GLU A 175 2.69 1.51 1.06
CA GLU A 175 1.35 0.94 1.02
C GLU A 175 0.54 1.56 -0.12
N HIS A 176 0.51 2.90 -0.19
CA HIS A 176 -0.22 3.62 -1.24
C HIS A 176 0.30 3.29 -2.65
N ALA A 177 1.63 3.26 -2.84
CA ALA A 177 2.25 2.88 -4.11
C ALA A 177 1.87 1.44 -4.52
N SER A 178 1.86 0.51 -3.57
CA SER A 178 1.47 -0.88 -3.82
C SER A 178 0.00 -1.01 -4.24
N LEU A 179 -0.90 -0.18 -3.69
CA LEU A 179 -2.30 -0.14 -4.07
C LEU A 179 -2.52 0.51 -5.45
N VAL A 180 -1.75 1.55 -5.77
CA VAL A 180 -1.75 2.15 -7.13
C VAL A 180 -1.31 1.12 -8.17
N LEU A 181 -0.25 0.36 -7.89
CA LEU A 181 0.20 -0.72 -8.77
C LEU A 181 -0.84 -1.84 -8.90
N ALA A 182 -1.40 -2.30 -7.77
CA ALA A 182 -2.45 -3.32 -7.78
C ALA A 182 -3.69 -2.87 -8.57
N HIS A 183 -4.08 -1.60 -8.46
CA HIS A 183 -5.15 -1.02 -9.27
C HIS A 183 -4.80 -1.00 -10.76
N ALA A 184 -3.57 -0.61 -11.13
CA ALA A 184 -3.12 -0.53 -12.52
C ALA A 184 -3.13 -1.87 -13.25
N VAL A 185 -2.82 -2.96 -12.55
CA VAL A 185 -2.78 -4.33 -13.11
C VAL A 185 -4.09 -5.11 -12.91
N ASN A 186 -5.17 -4.44 -12.47
CA ASN A 186 -6.46 -5.08 -12.13
C ASN A 186 -6.35 -6.19 -11.06
N GLY A 187 -5.39 -6.08 -10.14
CA GLY A 187 -5.15 -7.04 -9.06
C GLY A 187 -5.97 -6.79 -7.78
N MET A 188 -6.77 -5.72 -7.73
CA MET A 188 -7.57 -5.35 -6.55
C MET A 188 -8.66 -6.37 -6.24
N ILE A 189 -8.83 -6.69 -4.97
CA ILE A 189 -9.89 -7.55 -4.46
C ILE A 189 -11.18 -6.73 -4.33
N PRO A 190 -12.32 -7.15 -4.89
CA PRO A 190 -13.60 -6.49 -4.66
C PRO A 190 -13.97 -6.45 -3.17
N MET A 191 -14.47 -5.32 -2.65
CA MET A 191 -14.76 -5.18 -1.22
C MET A 191 -15.79 -6.20 -0.72
N ARG A 192 -16.74 -6.61 -1.57
CA ARG A 192 -17.70 -7.69 -1.29
C ARG A 192 -17.03 -9.02 -0.91
N GLU A 193 -15.84 -9.31 -1.44
CA GLU A 193 -15.10 -10.53 -1.13
C GLU A 193 -14.40 -10.45 0.23
N LEU A 194 -14.24 -9.24 0.77
CA LEU A 194 -13.57 -8.95 2.03
C LEU A 194 -14.56 -8.68 3.19
N GLU A 195 -15.86 -8.89 2.99
CA GLU A 195 -16.88 -8.64 4.02
C GLU A 195 -16.89 -9.71 5.11
N SER A 196 -16.63 -10.96 4.74
CA SER A 196 -16.75 -12.11 5.64
C SER A 196 -15.41 -12.78 5.96
N SER A 197 -14.49 -12.82 5.01
CA SER A 197 -13.21 -13.52 5.18
C SER A 197 -12.12 -12.89 4.33
N PHE A 198 -10.87 -13.11 4.73
CA PHE A 198 -9.70 -12.71 3.96
C PHE A 198 -9.11 -13.91 3.22
N PRO A 199 -8.41 -13.69 2.09
CA PRO A 199 -7.74 -14.75 1.37
C PRO A 199 -6.67 -15.45 2.22
N VAL A 200 -6.51 -16.76 2.05
CA VAL A 200 -5.48 -17.57 2.76
C VAL A 200 -4.07 -17.35 2.20
N GLN A 201 -3.95 -17.04 0.91
CA GLN A 201 -2.65 -16.80 0.27
C GLN A 201 -2.01 -15.52 0.79
N ALA A 202 -0.81 -15.61 1.36
CA ALA A 202 -0.14 -14.53 2.08
C ALA A 202 -0.06 -13.19 1.32
N ASP A 203 0.31 -13.18 0.02
CA ASP A 203 0.36 -11.94 -0.77
C ASP A 203 -1.02 -11.29 -0.93
N ARG A 204 -2.04 -12.11 -1.19
CA ARG A 204 -3.42 -11.65 -1.39
C ARG A 204 -4.04 -11.21 -0.05
N GLN A 205 -3.66 -11.86 1.06
CA GLN A 205 -4.03 -11.46 2.41
C GLN A 205 -3.41 -10.11 2.78
N ARG A 206 -2.12 -9.90 2.52
CA ARG A 206 -1.46 -8.60 2.70
C ARG A 206 -2.16 -7.50 1.89
N LEU A 207 -2.53 -7.79 0.65
CA LEU A 207 -3.31 -6.86 -0.16
C LEU A 207 -4.68 -6.57 0.47
N ALA A 208 -5.39 -7.58 0.98
CA ALA A 208 -6.66 -7.38 1.67
C ALA A 208 -6.54 -6.44 2.89
N TYR A 209 -5.48 -6.59 3.70
CA TYR A 209 -5.19 -5.68 4.83
C TYR A 209 -4.93 -4.25 4.36
N ARG A 210 -4.07 -4.06 3.35
CA ARG A 210 -3.77 -2.73 2.77
C ARG A 210 -5.02 -2.07 2.16
N GLN A 211 -5.84 -2.83 1.44
CA GLN A 211 -7.09 -2.32 0.88
C GLN A 211 -8.07 -1.89 1.96
N SER A 212 -8.21 -2.69 3.01
CA SER A 212 -9.07 -2.45 4.15
C SER A 212 -8.67 -1.18 4.90
N HIS A 213 -7.38 -1.05 5.19
CA HIS A 213 -6.82 0.14 5.81
C HIS A 213 -7.03 1.40 4.93
N ALA A 214 -6.68 1.34 3.64
CA ALA A 214 -6.86 2.46 2.73
C ALA A 214 -8.33 2.86 2.53
N MET A 215 -9.25 1.90 2.52
CA MET A 215 -10.70 2.15 2.47
C MET A 215 -11.17 2.88 3.73
N LEU A 216 -10.77 2.42 4.92
CA LEU A 216 -11.08 3.12 6.17
C LEU A 216 -10.52 4.54 6.12
N ARG A 217 -9.24 4.72 5.78
CA ARG A 217 -8.62 6.05 5.68
C ARG A 217 -9.36 6.97 4.71
N ASN A 218 -9.88 6.43 3.61
CA ASN A 218 -10.71 7.19 2.67
C ASN A 218 -12.01 7.66 3.35
N ILE A 219 -12.73 6.77 4.04
CA ILE A 219 -13.94 7.11 4.81
C ILE A 219 -13.62 8.17 5.87
N LEU A 220 -12.54 7.99 6.64
CA LEU A 220 -12.13 8.95 7.66
C LEU A 220 -11.89 10.33 7.03
N LYS A 221 -11.14 10.40 5.94
CA LYS A 221 -10.83 11.66 5.24
C LYS A 221 -12.08 12.34 4.66
N THR A 222 -13.00 11.59 4.05
CA THR A 222 -14.15 12.18 3.35
C THR A 222 -15.31 12.52 4.26
N SER A 223 -15.50 11.77 5.35
CA SER A 223 -16.71 11.83 6.16
C SER A 223 -16.47 12.20 7.63
N PHE A 224 -15.24 12.08 8.12
CA PHE A 224 -14.91 12.27 9.54
C PHE A 224 -13.69 13.17 9.78
N SER A 225 -13.34 14.02 8.81
CA SER A 225 -12.20 14.96 8.90
C SER A 225 -10.86 14.29 9.25
N GLY A 226 -10.69 13.02 8.87
CA GLY A 226 -9.53 12.19 9.18
C GLY A 226 -9.47 11.62 10.60
N SER A 227 -10.53 11.78 11.41
CA SER A 227 -10.55 11.40 12.82
C SER A 227 -11.14 10.01 13.04
N LEU A 228 -10.28 9.05 13.42
CA LEU A 228 -10.72 7.71 13.85
C LEU A 228 -11.69 7.77 15.06
N PRO A 229 -11.44 8.57 16.12
CA PRO A 229 -12.39 8.68 17.24
C PRO A 229 -13.80 9.13 16.85
N LEU A 230 -13.94 10.06 15.89
CA LEU A 230 -15.25 10.50 15.42
C LEU A 230 -15.97 9.39 14.65
N PHE A 231 -15.25 8.65 13.82
CA PHE A 231 -15.79 7.49 13.13
C PHE A 231 -16.22 6.39 14.12
N LEU A 232 -15.38 6.05 15.11
CA LEU A 232 -15.72 5.01 16.10
C LEU A 232 -16.95 5.37 16.92
N ARG A 233 -17.15 6.64 17.26
CA ARG A 233 -18.39 7.12 17.91
C ARG A 233 -19.60 6.96 17.01
N SER A 234 -19.44 7.09 15.68
CA SER A 234 -20.56 6.97 14.73
C SER A 234 -21.09 5.56 14.53
N ILE A 235 -20.34 4.53 14.95
CA ILE A 235 -20.73 3.11 14.83
C ILE A 235 -21.14 2.49 16.18
N GLN A 236 -21.29 3.31 17.22
CA GLN A 236 -21.71 2.90 18.56
C GLN A 236 -23.20 3.19 18.80
N GLY A 237 -23.85 2.35 19.61
CA GLY A 237 -25.27 2.49 19.98
C GLY A 237 -26.24 2.18 18.84
N GLU A 238 -27.51 2.52 19.04
CA GLU A 238 -28.61 2.20 18.11
C GLU A 238 -28.43 2.90 16.75
N GLU A 239 -28.12 4.20 16.73
CA GLU A 239 -27.80 4.90 15.49
C GLU A 239 -26.54 4.33 14.82
N GLY A 240 -25.56 3.89 15.62
CA GLY A 240 -24.37 3.22 15.13
C GLY A 240 -24.66 1.88 14.45
N ALA A 241 -25.65 1.13 14.93
CA ALA A 241 -26.06 -0.13 14.31
C ALA A 241 -26.59 0.09 12.88
N HIS A 242 -27.31 1.18 12.63
CA HIS A 242 -27.75 1.57 11.29
C HIS A 242 -26.57 1.98 10.41
N GLN A 243 -25.60 2.72 10.95
CA GLN A 243 -24.38 3.08 10.22
C GLN A 243 -23.56 1.84 9.84
N VAL A 244 -23.45 0.86 10.73
CA VAL A 244 -22.80 -0.43 10.46
C VAL A 244 -23.53 -1.18 9.34
N GLU A 245 -24.86 -1.22 9.36
CA GLU A 245 -25.68 -1.85 8.32
C GLU A 245 -25.45 -1.23 6.93
N GLN A 246 -25.21 0.09 6.86
CA GLN A 246 -24.87 0.73 5.59
C GLN A 246 -23.55 0.21 5.00
N TYR A 247 -22.57 -0.19 5.81
CA TYR A 247 -21.31 -0.75 5.29
C TYR A 247 -21.46 -2.17 4.73
N TRP A 248 -22.53 -2.88 5.09
CA TRP A 248 -22.92 -4.15 4.47
C TRP A 248 -23.78 -3.95 3.20
N ASN A 249 -24.38 -2.78 3.02
CA ASN A 249 -25.26 -2.51 1.89
C ASN A 249 -24.43 -2.44 0.58
N PRO A 250 -24.77 -3.24 -0.45
CA PRO A 250 -24.02 -3.26 -1.71
C PRO A 250 -23.92 -1.89 -2.40
N VAL A 251 -25.00 -1.11 -2.39
CA VAL A 251 -25.03 0.20 -3.06
C VAL A 251 -24.07 1.16 -2.36
N THR A 252 -24.11 1.22 -1.03
CA THR A 252 -23.23 2.08 -0.25
C THR A 252 -21.77 1.64 -0.40
N ARG A 253 -21.49 0.35 -0.16
CA ARG A 253 -20.15 -0.24 -0.25
C ARG A 253 -19.54 -0.07 -1.64
N ASP A 254 -20.24 -0.46 -2.70
CA ASP A 254 -19.71 -0.41 -4.06
C ASP A 254 -19.47 1.04 -4.50
N SER A 255 -20.30 1.98 -4.02
CA SER A 255 -20.08 3.40 -4.26
C SER A 255 -18.85 3.93 -3.53
N LEU A 256 -18.59 3.50 -2.29
CA LEU A 256 -17.38 3.83 -1.53
C LEU A 256 -16.14 3.27 -2.23
N GLU A 257 -16.22 2.01 -2.67
CA GLU A 257 -15.17 1.34 -3.42
C GLU A 257 -14.84 2.05 -4.73
N ALA A 258 -15.85 2.41 -5.52
CA ALA A 258 -15.64 3.12 -6.78
C ALA A 258 -14.98 4.49 -6.55
N ARG A 259 -15.48 5.29 -5.59
CA ARG A 259 -14.91 6.60 -5.26
C ARG A 259 -13.46 6.50 -4.79
N TRP A 260 -13.16 5.52 -3.94
CA TRP A 260 -11.80 5.28 -3.46
C TRP A 260 -10.88 4.81 -4.60
N ARG A 261 -11.30 3.84 -5.42
CA ARG A 261 -10.49 3.35 -6.55
C ARG A 261 -10.16 4.46 -7.54
N ASP A 262 -11.06 5.44 -7.73
CA ASP A 262 -10.77 6.61 -8.58
C ASP A 262 -9.60 7.46 -8.07
N THR A 263 -9.32 7.44 -6.77
CA THR A 263 -8.13 8.10 -6.20
C THR A 263 -6.83 7.38 -6.56
N LEU A 264 -6.88 6.09 -6.90
CA LEU A 264 -5.72 5.24 -7.21
C LEU A 264 -5.32 5.27 -8.69
N ARG A 265 -6.07 5.96 -9.56
CA ARG A 265 -5.79 6.01 -11.00
C ARG A 265 -4.36 6.51 -11.26
N LEU A 266 -3.67 5.87 -12.21
CA LEU A 266 -2.27 6.17 -12.55
C LEU A 266 -2.05 7.64 -12.89
N ARG A 267 -3.00 8.25 -13.63
CA ARG A 267 -2.94 9.67 -13.99
C ARG A 267 -2.80 10.60 -12.77
N ASN A 268 -3.38 10.22 -11.63
CA ASN A 268 -3.32 11.01 -10.40
C ASN A 268 -2.06 10.70 -9.57
N ASN A 269 -1.39 9.58 -9.82
CA ASN A 269 -0.32 9.03 -8.97
C ASN A 269 0.99 8.72 -9.71
N TRP A 270 1.12 9.12 -10.99
CA TRP A 270 2.29 8.81 -11.81
C TRP A 270 3.64 9.29 -11.22
N PRO A 271 3.74 10.40 -10.46
CA PRO A 271 5.02 10.79 -9.84
C PRO A 271 5.48 9.78 -8.79
N LEU A 272 4.55 9.12 -8.08
CA LEU A 272 4.88 8.14 -7.04
C LEU A 272 5.55 6.89 -7.64
N LEU A 273 5.09 6.46 -8.82
CA LEU A 273 5.67 5.31 -9.52
C LEU A 273 7.04 5.62 -10.13
N ALA A 274 7.29 6.88 -10.46
CA ALA A 274 8.58 7.34 -10.98
C ALA A 274 9.67 7.40 -9.90
N MET A 275 9.29 7.60 -8.63
CA MET A 275 10.23 7.71 -7.52
C MET A 275 10.72 6.36 -6.99
N ASP A 276 9.89 5.31 -7.02
CA ASP A 276 10.16 4.05 -6.32
C ASP A 276 10.51 2.86 -7.23
N SER A 277 10.45 3.02 -8.56
CA SER A 277 10.70 1.91 -9.50
C SER A 277 11.97 2.07 -10.33
N SER A 278 12.91 1.15 -10.14
CA SER A 278 14.06 0.95 -11.05
C SER A 278 13.60 0.63 -12.48
N LEU A 279 12.40 0.09 -12.64
CA LEU A 279 11.74 -0.15 -13.92
C LEU A 279 11.37 1.14 -14.66
N PHE A 280 10.93 2.20 -13.95
CA PHE A 280 10.68 3.51 -14.57
C PHE A 280 11.98 4.09 -15.15
N TRP A 281 13.05 4.10 -14.35
CA TRP A 281 14.37 4.55 -14.82
C TRP A 281 14.92 3.65 -15.93
N GLY A 282 14.67 2.34 -15.88
CA GLY A 282 15.00 1.40 -16.94
C GLY A 282 14.24 1.69 -18.25
N ALA A 283 12.94 1.97 -18.17
CA ALA A 283 12.13 2.34 -19.33
C ALA A 283 12.52 3.71 -19.89
N ALA A 284 12.81 4.70 -19.04
CA ALA A 284 13.32 6.01 -19.44
C ALA A 284 14.68 5.90 -20.14
N ALA A 285 15.60 5.10 -19.60
CA ALA A 285 16.88 4.79 -20.23
C ALA A 285 16.67 4.09 -21.58
N MET A 286 15.75 3.13 -21.67
CA MET A 286 15.43 2.45 -22.92
C MET A 286 14.85 3.42 -23.96
N LEU A 287 13.97 4.34 -23.56
CA LEU A 287 13.46 5.39 -24.43
C LEU A 287 14.57 6.32 -24.93
N LEU A 288 15.54 6.68 -24.10
CA LEU A 288 16.71 7.46 -24.51
C LEU A 288 17.58 6.69 -25.51
N VAL A 289 17.79 5.38 -25.29
CA VAL A 289 18.50 4.52 -26.22
C VAL A 289 17.77 4.43 -27.56
N VAL A 290 16.45 4.22 -27.56
CA VAL A 290 15.62 4.21 -28.76
C VAL A 290 15.67 5.57 -29.47
N ALA A 291 15.52 6.68 -28.73
CA ALA A 291 15.61 8.03 -29.27
C ALA A 291 16.99 8.31 -29.90
N TYR A 292 18.07 7.84 -29.27
CA TYR A 292 19.42 7.90 -29.81
C TYR A 292 19.53 7.13 -31.13
N PHE A 293 19.03 5.89 -31.19
CA PHE A 293 19.05 5.10 -32.42
C PHE A 293 18.19 5.69 -33.54
N VAL A 294 17.00 6.22 -33.21
CA VAL A 294 16.12 6.92 -34.17
C VAL A 294 16.81 8.18 -34.69
N ARG A 295 17.41 8.99 -33.80
CA ARG A 295 18.19 10.18 -34.20
C ARG A 295 19.37 9.79 -35.07
N ARG A 296 20.10 8.73 -34.71
CA ARG A 296 21.24 8.23 -35.49
C ARG A 296 20.79 7.75 -36.86
N ALA A 297 19.68 7.02 -36.96
CA ALA A 297 19.12 6.55 -38.22
C ALA A 297 18.62 7.70 -39.11
N ARG A 298 17.92 8.69 -38.53
CA ARG A 298 17.48 9.89 -39.26
C ARG A 298 18.66 10.74 -39.74
N GLY A 299 19.70 10.89 -38.91
CA GLY A 299 20.93 11.59 -39.28
C GLY A 299 21.74 10.91 -40.38
N ARG A 300 21.57 9.60 -40.62
CA ARG A 300 22.18 8.93 -41.78
C ARG A 300 21.53 9.33 -43.10
N LYS A 301 20.23 9.60 -43.12
CA LYS A 301 19.53 10.08 -44.32
C LYS A 301 19.93 11.50 -44.69
N LEU A 302 20.06 12.38 -43.68
CA LEU A 302 20.47 13.77 -43.87
C LEU A 302 21.91 13.87 -44.38
N ARG A 303 22.84 13.07 -43.84
CA ARG A 303 24.23 13.01 -44.35
C ARG A 303 24.34 12.48 -45.76
N ALA A 304 23.51 11.50 -46.14
CA ALA A 304 23.51 10.98 -47.51
C ALA A 304 23.00 12.01 -48.54
N GLN A 305 22.13 12.94 -48.12
CA GLN A 305 21.70 14.06 -48.97
C GLN A 305 22.81 15.09 -49.12
N TRP A 306 23.50 15.44 -48.03
CA TRP A 306 24.66 16.34 -48.08
C TRP A 306 25.81 15.77 -48.90
N GLU A 307 26.08 14.46 -48.84
CA GLU A 307 27.11 13.81 -49.66
C GLU A 307 26.77 13.75 -51.16
N GLU A 308 25.48 13.86 -51.52
CA GLU A 308 25.04 13.95 -52.91
C GLU A 308 25.05 15.40 -53.39
N GLU A 309 24.59 16.34 -52.56
CA GLU A 309 24.72 17.78 -52.82
C GLU A 309 26.19 18.18 -52.98
N ASP A 310 27.08 17.72 -52.09
CA ASP A 310 28.53 17.94 -52.19
C ASP A 310 29.13 17.32 -53.46
N ARG A 311 28.62 16.16 -53.91
CA ARG A 311 29.06 15.52 -55.16
C ARG A 311 28.60 16.29 -56.39
N VAL A 312 27.34 16.72 -56.40
CA VAL A 312 26.78 17.55 -57.46
C VAL A 312 27.51 18.89 -57.52
N LEU A 313 27.76 19.52 -56.38
CA LEU A 313 28.55 20.75 -56.27
C LEU A 313 30.00 20.54 -56.73
N ALA A 314 30.62 19.40 -56.40
CA ALA A 314 31.96 19.07 -56.89
C ALA A 314 31.99 18.87 -58.41
N VAL A 315 30.99 18.20 -59.00
CA VAL A 315 30.87 18.04 -60.46
C VAL A 315 30.61 19.38 -61.14
N LEU A 316 29.75 20.22 -60.56
CA LEU A 316 29.48 21.56 -61.08
C LEU A 316 30.72 22.46 -61.00
N ARG A 317 31.51 22.36 -59.92
CA ARG A 317 32.79 23.06 -59.77
C ARG A 317 33.83 22.57 -60.77
N ASP A 318 33.93 21.25 -60.98
CA ASP A 318 34.83 20.67 -61.98
C ASP A 318 34.38 21.03 -63.41
N GLU A 319 33.07 21.10 -63.69
CA GLU A 319 32.52 21.60 -64.95
C GLU A 319 32.82 23.09 -65.14
N GLU A 320 32.64 23.91 -64.11
CA GLU A 320 32.96 25.34 -64.11
C GLU A 320 34.45 25.57 -64.38
N GLU A 321 35.34 24.82 -63.70
CA GLU A 321 36.79 24.81 -63.98
C GLU A 321 37.13 24.34 -65.40
N SER A 322 36.33 23.43 -65.99
CA SER A 322 36.54 22.94 -67.36
C SER A 322 36.04 23.90 -68.45
N ILE A 323 34.96 24.65 -68.16
CA ILE A 323 34.32 25.59 -69.09
C ILE A 323 35.08 26.91 -69.12
N TRP A 324 35.53 27.39 -67.97
CA TRP A 324 36.24 28.67 -67.86
C TRP A 324 37.76 28.52 -67.90
N GLY A 325 38.28 27.29 -67.82
CA GLY A 325 39.72 27.07 -67.63
C GLY A 325 40.18 27.63 -66.29
N ARG A 326 41.29 27.12 -65.76
CA ARG A 326 41.90 27.72 -64.57
C ARG A 326 42.31 29.16 -64.90
N ASN A 327 41.48 30.13 -64.56
CA ASN A 327 41.90 31.52 -64.48
C ASN A 327 42.80 31.61 -63.25
N GLU A 328 44.09 31.81 -63.47
CA GLU A 328 45.07 32.08 -62.41
C GLU A 328 44.86 33.46 -61.74
N ASP A 329 43.77 34.16 -62.03
CA ASP A 329 43.54 35.55 -61.63
C ASP A 329 42.60 35.74 -60.42
N ASP A 330 41.98 34.68 -59.88
CA ASP A 330 41.09 34.79 -58.71
C ASP A 330 41.77 34.46 -57.36
N LEU A 331 43.09 34.68 -57.27
CA LEU A 331 43.81 34.79 -55.99
C LEU A 331 44.14 36.25 -55.70
N ALA A 332 43.10 37.07 -55.51
CA ALA A 332 43.22 38.27 -54.69
C ALA A 332 42.31 38.07 -53.47
N PRO A 333 42.84 37.94 -52.24
CA PRO A 333 41.99 38.06 -51.08
C PRO A 333 41.49 39.50 -51.06
N GLU A 334 40.19 39.71 -51.31
CA GLU A 334 39.54 40.94 -50.84
C GLU A 334 39.70 40.96 -49.32
N GLU A 335 40.57 41.85 -48.83
CA GLU A 335 40.58 42.27 -47.44
C GLU A 335 39.21 42.92 -47.16
N ASP A 336 38.26 42.11 -46.72
CA ASP A 336 37.04 42.58 -46.07
C ASP A 336 37.43 43.12 -44.70
N ASP A 337 37.60 44.44 -44.63
CA ASP A 337 37.79 45.23 -43.41
C ASP A 337 36.48 45.29 -42.60
N GLY A 338 36.06 44.13 -42.10
CA GLY A 338 34.93 43.95 -41.20
C GLY A 338 35.17 44.53 -39.79
N GLU A 339 35.40 45.83 -39.66
CA GLU A 339 35.47 46.56 -38.38
C GLU A 339 34.49 47.74 -38.26
N GLY A 340 33.44 47.80 -39.07
CA GLY A 340 32.40 48.84 -38.96
C GLY A 340 31.34 48.58 -37.88
N TRP A 341 30.92 47.33 -37.69
CA TRP A 341 29.66 47.04 -36.97
C TRP A 341 29.82 46.68 -35.49
N LYS A 342 31.03 46.35 -35.02
CA LYS A 342 31.27 46.00 -33.60
C LYS A 342 31.30 47.21 -32.65
N ASN A 343 31.47 48.42 -33.18
CA ASN A 343 31.62 49.63 -32.36
C ASN A 343 30.30 50.35 -32.04
N GLU A 344 29.24 50.11 -32.80
CA GLU A 344 27.93 50.73 -32.58
C GLU A 344 27.14 49.99 -31.48
N GLU A 345 27.08 48.65 -31.52
CA GLU A 345 26.39 47.83 -30.50
C GLU A 345 27.06 47.90 -29.11
N MET A 346 28.40 48.01 -29.06
CA MET A 346 29.13 48.20 -27.79
C MET A 346 28.83 49.56 -27.14
N ARG A 347 28.61 50.62 -27.94
CA ARG A 347 28.28 51.97 -27.43
C ARG A 347 26.83 52.12 -26.98
N GLU A 348 25.95 51.25 -27.46
CA GLU A 348 24.55 51.23 -27.05
C GLU A 348 24.35 50.37 -25.78
N ALA A 349 25.13 49.29 -25.63
CA ALA A 349 25.17 48.47 -24.42
C ALA A 349 25.75 49.18 -23.18
N GLU A 350 26.65 50.16 -23.37
CA GLU A 350 27.19 50.99 -22.28
C GLU A 350 26.23 52.10 -21.81
N ARG A 351 25.26 52.50 -22.64
CA ARG A 351 24.29 53.57 -22.31
C ARG A 351 23.05 53.10 -21.55
N GLN A 352 22.82 51.79 -21.44
CA GLN A 352 21.64 51.21 -20.79
C GLN A 352 21.93 50.47 -19.48
N ARG A 353 23.08 50.69 -18.84
CA ARG A 353 23.37 50.10 -17.51
C ARG A 353 22.73 50.90 -16.38
N PRO A 354 21.82 50.30 -15.57
CA PRO A 354 21.28 50.95 -14.36
C PRO A 354 22.33 51.05 -13.24
N PRO A 355 22.28 52.10 -12.39
CA PRO A 355 23.40 52.51 -11.56
C PRO A 355 23.43 51.79 -10.20
N TRP A 356 23.43 50.46 -10.14
CA TRP A 356 23.65 49.73 -8.89
C TRP A 356 24.30 48.36 -9.12
N TYR A 357 25.61 48.36 -9.36
CA TYR A 357 26.46 47.19 -9.11
C TYR A 357 27.90 47.67 -8.85
N GLY A 358 28.10 48.26 -7.67
CA GLY A 358 29.41 48.42 -7.05
C GLY A 358 29.48 47.44 -5.89
N GLY A 359 30.31 46.41 -6.01
CA GLY A 359 30.50 45.39 -4.99
C GLY A 359 31.85 44.73 -5.20
N ASP A 360 32.84 45.29 -4.54
CA ASP A 360 34.21 44.82 -4.41
C ASP A 360 34.29 43.40 -3.83
N ASP A 361 35.26 42.63 -4.33
CA ASP A 361 35.99 41.55 -3.66
C ASP A 361 37.42 41.60 -4.27
N PRO A 362 38.55 41.24 -3.64
CA PRO A 362 38.75 40.61 -2.32
C PRO A 362 39.90 41.18 -1.47
N ARG A 363 39.87 40.94 -0.14
CA ARG A 363 41.05 40.59 0.70
C ARG A 363 40.63 39.83 1.94
#